data_AF-A0A956TZ73-F1
#
_entry.id   AF-A0A956TZ73-F1
#
_cell.length_a   1.000
_cell.length_b   1.000
_cell.length_c   1.000
_cell.angle_alpha   90.00
_cell.angle_beta   90.00
_cell.angle_gamma   90.00
#
_symmetry.space_group_name_H-M   'P 1'
#
loop_
_entity.id
_entity.type
_entity.pdbx_description
1 polymer ?
#
loop_
_entity_poly.entity_id
_entity_poly.type
_entity_poly.pdbx_seq_one_letter_code
_entity_poly.pdbx_strand_id
1 'polypeptide(L)'
;MKKEEIDKIIEGWKSYLLQGQLEGYELEIDKSVPMEFAAIALHMDVQTVRAAGQVEEFYEGYRQAAVDVLNVMGVEIAQDDYNKVISLFKKESDEDKQEELKKHIWG
;
A
#
# COMPACT_ATOMS: atom_id res chain seq x y z
N MET A 1 -11.62 -9.84 9.07
CA MET A 1 -10.97 -9.05 10.14
C MET A 1 -12.06 -8.22 10.81
N LYS A 2 -12.01 -7.95 12.12
CA LYS A 2 -13.00 -7.07 12.75
C LYS A 2 -12.65 -5.60 12.46
N LYS A 3 -13.66 -4.73 12.37
CA LYS A 3 -13.47 -3.28 12.13
C LYS A 3 -12.49 -2.65 13.13
N GLU A 4 -12.61 -2.97 14.41
CA GLU A 4 -11.72 -2.45 15.45
C GLU A 4 -10.24 -2.84 15.25
N GLU A 5 -9.98 -4.00 14.63
CA GLU A 5 -8.63 -4.45 14.33
C GLU A 5 -8.07 -3.68 13.14
N ILE A 6 -8.89 -3.46 12.11
CA ILE A 6 -8.55 -2.64 10.94
C ILE A 6 -8.19 -1.21 11.37
N ASP A 7 -9.05 -0.58 12.17
CA ASP A 7 -8.83 0.79 12.65
C ASP A 7 -7.52 0.88 13.47
N LYS A 8 -7.25 -0.11 14.33
CA LYS A 8 -5.98 -0.19 15.08
C LYS A 8 -4.76 -0.33 14.18
N ILE A 9 -4.84 -1.13 13.11
CA ILE A 9 -3.74 -1.30 12.17
C ILE A 9 -3.46 0.02 11.44
N ILE A 10 -4.50 0.70 10.95
CA ILE A 10 -4.36 1.96 10.22
C ILE A 10 -3.79 3.05 11.13
N GLU A 11 -4.31 3.22 12.34
CA GLU A 11 -3.81 4.22 13.27
C GLU A 11 -2.40 3.88 13.79
N GLY A 12 -2.11 2.59 13.97
CA GLY A 12 -0.76 2.11 14.27
C GLY A 12 0.23 2.40 13.15
N TRP A 13 -0.19 2.23 11.89
CA TRP A 13 0.60 2.59 10.72
C TRP A 13 0.87 4.09 10.68
N LYS A 14 -0.18 4.92 10.82
CA LYS A 14 -0.06 6.39 10.79
C LYS A 14 0.89 6.90 11.86
N SER A 15 0.69 6.46 13.10
CA SER A 15 1.55 6.87 14.22
C SER A 15 3.00 6.43 14.09
N TYR A 16 3.26 5.31 13.40
CA TYR A 16 4.61 4.81 13.19
C TYR A 16 5.32 5.44 11.99
N LEU A 17 4.63 5.64 10.86
CA LEU A 17 5.26 6.15 9.64
C LEU A 17 5.12 7.66 9.45
N LEU A 18 4.00 8.29 9.82
CA LEU A 18 3.76 9.73 9.60
C LEU A 18 4.41 10.61 10.69
N GLN A 19 5.68 10.33 10.97
CA GLN A 19 6.51 11.06 11.92
C GLN A 19 7.90 11.31 11.32
N GLY A 20 8.62 12.30 11.85
CA GLY A 20 9.95 12.64 11.37
C GLY A 20 9.93 13.15 9.92
N GLN A 21 10.52 12.39 8.99
CA GLN A 21 10.61 12.80 7.58
C GLN A 21 9.27 12.82 6.85
N LEU A 22 8.31 11.99 7.28
CA LEU A 22 6.96 11.93 6.74
C LEU A 22 5.96 12.68 7.64
N GLU A 23 6.45 13.54 8.54
CA GLU A 23 5.57 14.37 9.35
C GLU A 23 4.74 15.32 8.46
N GLY A 24 3.43 15.33 8.70
CA GLY A 24 2.47 16.09 7.90
C GLY A 24 2.11 15.45 6.57
N TYR A 25 2.50 14.20 6.32
CA TYR A 25 1.92 13.41 5.25
C TYR A 25 0.53 12.91 5.64
N GLU A 26 -0.34 12.73 4.65
CA GLU A 26 -1.66 12.14 4.83
C GLU A 26 -1.74 10.76 4.17
N LEU A 27 -2.60 9.89 4.74
CA LEU A 27 -2.91 8.58 4.15
C LEU A 27 -4.26 8.67 3.44
N GLU A 28 -4.25 8.41 2.14
CA GLU A 28 -5.46 8.29 1.32
C GLU A 28 -5.67 6.84 0.89
N ILE A 29 -6.85 6.29 1.17
CA ILE A 29 -7.24 4.95 0.74
C ILE A 29 -8.33 5.09 -0.29
N ASP A 30 -8.07 4.62 -1.51
CA ASP A 30 -9.03 4.66 -2.59
C ASP A 30 -10.28 3.83 -2.24
N LYS A 31 -11.46 4.35 -2.59
CA LYS A 31 -12.74 3.72 -2.26
C LYS A 31 -12.93 2.35 -2.91
N SER A 32 -12.21 2.07 -3.99
CA SER A 32 -12.24 0.78 -4.69
C SER A 32 -11.50 -0.33 -3.93
N VAL A 33 -10.70 0.02 -2.92
CA VAL A 33 -9.92 -0.94 -2.13
C VAL A 33 -10.73 -1.41 -0.92
N PRO A 34 -10.97 -2.73 -0.77
CA PRO A 34 -11.57 -3.27 0.45
C PRO A 34 -10.74 -2.92 1.69
N MET A 35 -11.39 -2.52 2.77
CA MET A 35 -10.68 -2.07 3.96
C MET A 35 -9.80 -3.14 4.61
N GLU A 36 -10.19 -4.41 4.50
CA GLU A 36 -9.36 -5.54 4.92
C GLU A 36 -8.04 -5.60 4.13
N PHE A 37 -8.07 -5.31 2.83
CA PHE A 37 -6.87 -5.32 1.99
C PHE A 37 -5.98 -4.12 2.27
N ALA A 38 -6.58 -2.95 2.48
CA ALA A 38 -5.85 -1.78 2.94
C ALA A 38 -5.14 -2.05 4.28
N ALA A 39 -5.84 -2.64 5.25
CA ALA A 39 -5.25 -3.01 6.53
C ALA A 39 -4.08 -3.99 6.38
N ILE A 40 -4.22 -5.05 5.56
CA ILE A 40 -3.15 -6.01 5.31
C ILE A 40 -1.94 -5.32 4.67
N ALA A 41 -2.17 -4.53 3.63
CA ALA A 41 -1.12 -3.83 2.91
C ALA A 41 -0.33 -2.88 3.82
N LEU A 42 -1.02 -2.05 4.62
CA LEU A 42 -0.38 -1.16 5.60
C LEU A 42 0.37 -1.95 6.68
N HIS A 43 -0.20 -3.07 7.15
CA HIS A 43 0.50 -3.90 8.12
C HIS A 43 1.81 -4.44 7.56
N MET A 44 1.81 -4.93 6.32
CA MET A 44 3.00 -5.45 5.64
C MET A 44 4.05 -4.36 5.39
N ASP A 45 3.60 -3.17 5.02
CA ASP A 45 4.47 -2.01 4.84
C ASP A 45 5.24 -1.66 6.12
N VAL A 46 4.54 -1.57 7.26
CA VAL A 46 5.19 -1.36 8.57
C VAL A 46 6.17 -2.48 8.92
N GLN A 47 5.83 -3.75 8.67
CA GLN A 47 6.78 -4.85 8.94
C GLN A 47 8.02 -4.75 8.04
N THR A 48 7.84 -4.37 6.78
CA THR A 48 8.94 -4.22 5.82
C THR A 48 9.88 -3.09 6.23
N VAL A 49 9.34 -1.94 6.64
CA VAL A 49 10.13 -0.82 7.17
C VAL A 49 10.88 -1.20 8.44
N ARG A 50 10.24 -1.96 9.34
CA ARG A 50 10.92 -2.47 10.55
C ARG A 50 12.05 -3.43 10.23
N ALA A 51 11.84 -4.32 9.25
CA ALA A 51 12.86 -5.25 8.79
C ALA A 51 14.04 -4.54 8.10
N ALA A 52 13.81 -3.38 7.47
CA ALA A 52 14.88 -2.55 6.90
C ALA A 52 15.88 -2.04 7.95
N GLY A 53 15.44 -1.91 9.22
CA GLY A 53 16.30 -1.63 10.35
C GLY A 53 17.07 -2.85 10.90
N GLN A 54 16.90 -4.03 10.29
CA GLN A 54 17.56 -5.29 10.66
C GLN A 54 18.60 -5.71 9.59
N VAL A 55 19.05 -6.97 9.63
CA VAL A 55 20.05 -7.53 8.70
C VAL A 55 19.47 -7.61 7.28
N GLU A 56 20.29 -7.32 6.27
CA GLU A 56 19.92 -7.17 4.85
C GLU A 56 19.13 -8.37 4.27
N GLU A 57 19.52 -9.61 4.58
CA GLU A 57 18.80 -10.81 4.11
C GLU A 57 17.35 -10.91 4.63
N PHE A 58 17.10 -10.44 5.86
CA PHE A 58 15.75 -10.44 6.43
C PHE A 58 14.87 -9.41 5.73
N TYR A 59 15.41 -8.22 5.45
CA TYR A 59 14.68 -7.17 4.74
C TYR A 59 14.23 -7.62 3.35
N GLU A 60 15.12 -8.20 2.55
CA GLU A 60 14.80 -8.65 1.19
C GLU A 60 13.74 -9.76 1.18
N GLY A 61 13.80 -10.70 2.12
CA GLY A 61 12.79 -11.75 2.26
C GLY A 61 11.39 -11.20 2.60
N TYR A 62 11.32 -10.26 3.56
CA TYR A 62 10.05 -9.61 3.92
C TYR A 62 9.50 -8.74 2.79
N ARG A 63 10.38 -8.00 2.11
CA ARG A 63 10.02 -7.15 0.98
C ARG A 63 9.42 -7.97 -0.16
N GLN A 64 10.06 -9.07 -0.55
CA GLN A 64 9.55 -9.93 -1.62
C GLN A 64 8.19 -10.51 -1.26
N ALA A 65 8.03 -11.03 -0.04
CA ALA A 65 6.75 -11.56 0.42
C ALA A 65 5.65 -10.47 0.45
N ALA A 66 5.99 -9.24 0.84
CA ALA A 66 5.08 -8.09 0.77
C ALA A 66 4.63 -7.80 -0.66
N VAL A 67 5.56 -7.73 -1.59
CA VAL A 67 5.26 -7.51 -3.01
C VAL A 67 4.35 -8.60 -3.56
N ASP A 68 4.61 -9.86 -3.26
CA ASP A 68 3.82 -10.99 -3.75
C ASP A 68 2.37 -10.94 -3.23
N VAL A 69 2.19 -10.65 -1.94
CA VAL A 69 0.84 -10.55 -1.33
C VAL A 69 0.09 -9.34 -1.87
N LEU A 70 0.74 -8.18 -2.02
CA LEU A 70 0.14 -6.98 -2.59
C LEU A 70 -0.29 -7.21 -4.05
N ASN A 71 0.53 -7.90 -4.84
CA ASN A 71 0.20 -8.28 -6.21
C ASN A 71 -1.03 -9.20 -6.27
N VAL A 72 -1.12 -10.20 -5.38
CA VAL A 72 -2.30 -11.10 -5.31
C VAL A 72 -3.57 -10.34 -4.91
N MET A 73 -3.46 -9.37 -4.00
CA MET A 73 -4.59 -8.52 -3.61
C MET A 73 -4.94 -7.47 -4.67
N GLY A 74 -4.06 -7.23 -5.64
CA GLY A 74 -4.23 -6.19 -6.66
C GLY A 74 -4.24 -4.79 -6.07
N VAL A 75 -3.40 -4.52 -5.06
CA VAL A 75 -3.29 -3.20 -4.41
C VAL A 75 -1.86 -2.70 -4.46
N GLU A 76 -1.71 -1.39 -4.46
CA GLU A 76 -0.41 -0.70 -4.50
C GLU A 76 -0.41 0.46 -3.51
N ILE A 77 0.76 0.74 -2.93
CA ILE A 77 1.02 1.91 -2.09
C ILE A 77 2.02 2.79 -2.84
N ALA A 78 1.67 4.06 -3.04
CA ALA A 78 2.55 5.05 -3.64
C ALA A 78 2.67 6.29 -2.75
N GLN A 79 3.82 6.96 -2.83
CA GLN A 79 4.11 8.18 -2.09
C GLN A 79 4.28 9.35 -3.06
N ASP A 80 3.54 10.43 -2.82
CA ASP A 80 3.66 11.71 -3.50
C ASP A 80 4.26 12.74 -2.54
N ASP A 81 5.55 13.00 -2.71
CA ASP A 81 6.30 13.94 -1.86
C ASP A 81 5.88 15.40 -2.06
N TYR A 82 5.34 15.74 -3.24
CA TYR A 82 4.94 17.11 -3.56
C TYR A 82 3.67 17.49 -2.81
N ASN A 83 2.68 16.60 -2.84
CA ASN A 83 1.41 16.80 -2.11
C ASN A 83 1.47 16.28 -0.67
N LYS A 84 2.54 15.59 -0.29
CA LYS A 84 2.70 14.90 1.00
C LYS A 84 1.58 13.89 1.25
N VAL A 85 1.32 13.04 0.27
CA VAL A 85 0.24 12.04 0.36
C VAL A 85 0.84 10.65 0.12
N ILE A 86 0.44 9.70 0.95
CA ILE A 86 0.64 8.27 0.71
C ILE A 86 -0.71 7.70 0.30
N SER A 87 -0.80 7.18 -0.92
CA SER A 87 -2.03 6.68 -1.51
C SER A 87 -2.00 5.16 -1.59
N LEU A 88 -3.12 4.53 -1.20
CA LEU A 88 -3.35 3.10 -1.35
C LEU A 88 -4.50 2.88 -2.33
N PHE A 89 -4.19 2.29 -3.48
CA PHE A 89 -5.14 2.16 -4.60
C PHE A 89 -5.08 0.77 -5.23
N LYS A 90 -6.09 0.42 -6.02
CA LYS A 90 -6.07 -0.81 -6.80
C LYS A 90 -5.03 -0.70 -7.91
N LYS A 91 -4.20 -1.73 -8.03
CA LYS A 91 -3.27 -1.86 -9.14
C LYS A 91 -4.07 -2.14 -10.40
N GLU A 92 -3.89 -1.31 -11.43
CA GLU A 92 -4.47 -1.58 -12.75
C GLU A 92 -3.96 -2.93 -13.26
N SER A 93 -4.90 -3.81 -13.59
CA SER A 93 -4.54 -5.09 -14.21
C SER A 93 -4.13 -4.87 -15.67
N ASP A 94 -3.35 -5.79 -16.23
CA ASP A 94 -3.05 -5.76 -17.67
C ASP A 94 -4.32 -5.92 -18.53
N GLU A 95 -5.39 -6.52 -17.98
CA GLU A 95 -6.70 -6.59 -18.63
C GLU A 95 -7.37 -5.21 -18.72
N ASP A 96 -7.32 -4.42 -17.64
CA ASP A 96 -7.85 -3.05 -17.61
C ASP A 96 -7.13 -2.15 -18.63
N LYS A 97 -5.79 -2.28 -18.70
CA LYS A 97 -4.96 -1.55 -19.69
C LYS A 97 -5.28 -1.96 -21.13
N GLN A 98 -5.53 -3.24 -21.37
CA GLN A 98 -5.95 -3.71 -22.70
C GLN A 98 -7.35 -3.23 -23.08
N GLU A 99 -8.28 -3.13 -22.14
CA GLU A 99 -9.61 -2.56 -22.40
C GLU A 99 -9.56 -1.06 -22.69
N GLU A 100 -8.76 -0.28 -21.94
CA GLU A 100 -8.56 1.15 -22.21
C GLU A 100 -7.91 1.40 -23.57
N LEU A 101 -6.88 0.62 -23.92
CA LEU A 101 -6.23 0.70 -25.23
C LEU A 101 -7.20 0.36 -26.37
N LYS A 102 -8.08 -0.64 -26.19
CA LYS A 102 -9.13 -0.95 -27.17
C LYS A 102 -10.11 0.22 -27.36
N LYS A 103 -10.50 0.90 -26.26
CA LYS A 103 -11.39 2.08 -26.33
C LYS A 103 -10.72 3.28 -27.03
N HIS A 104 -9.40 3.43 -26.93
CA HIS A 104 -8.67 4.54 -27.58
C HIS A 104 -8.29 4.26 -29.04
N ILE A 105 -8.12 2.99 -29.43
CA ILE A 105 -7.74 2.61 -30.81
C ILE A 105 -8.97 2.43 -31.72
N TRP A 106 -10.09 1.99 -31.16
CA TRP A 106 -11.35 1.76 -31.89
C TRP A 106 -12.50 2.72 -31.52
N GLY A 107 -12.25 3.70 -30.66
CA GLY A 107 -13.17 4.80 -30.35
C GLY A 107 -13.08 5.94 -31.34
#